data_AF-A0A953CAM3-F1
#
_entry.id   AF-A0A953CAM3-F1
#
_cell.length_a   1.000
_cell.length_b   1.000
_cell.length_c   1.000
_cell.angle_alpha   90.00
_cell.angle_beta   90.00
_cell.angle_gamma   90.00
#
_symmetry.space_group_name_H-M   'P 1'
#
loop_
_entity.id
_entity.type
_entity.pdbx_description
1 polymer ?
#
loop_
_entity_poly.entity_id
_entity_poly.type
_entity_poly.pdbx_seq_one_letter_code
_entity_poly.pdbx_strand_id
1 'polypeptide(L)'
;MRAFRLRWAGQIAQLICADDEDWCFVTLVPPEKFKLGDLSDYNPKLAKDRLRKQFARGALSGSIAVGGIDFSFNVSANGNSHWQPHWHILIKSSSEDARTALKQYFPGSSSVVVKAVRKAEVLGVATYTLKSTFKIKQPRPDLNNKAPSVSAIHLAELMPLLDRWGIVQRLFQRF
;
A
#
# COMPACT_ATOMS: atom_id res chain seq x y z
N MET A 1 11.18 14.37 4.64
CA MET A 1 10.43 13.08 4.63
C MET A 1 10.23 12.45 6.01
N ARG A 2 11.30 12.18 6.79
CA ARG A 2 11.18 11.53 8.13
C ARG A 2 10.21 12.24 9.08
N ALA A 3 10.36 13.57 9.24
CA ALA A 3 9.49 14.36 10.12
C ALA A 3 8.01 14.31 9.72
N PHE A 4 7.70 14.36 8.41
CA PHE A 4 6.33 14.22 7.92
C PHE A 4 5.75 12.84 8.25
N ARG A 5 6.49 11.76 7.98
CA ARG A 5 6.05 10.39 8.28
C ARG A 5 5.78 10.19 9.76
N LEU A 6 6.61 10.74 10.64
CA LEU A 6 6.40 10.68 12.09
C LEU A 6 5.15 11.44 12.52
N ARG A 7 4.93 12.66 12.00
CA ARG A 7 3.71 13.43 12.28
C ARG A 7 2.45 12.71 11.77
N TRP A 8 2.47 12.24 10.53
CA TRP A 8 1.38 11.46 9.94
C TRP A 8 1.03 10.23 10.77
N ALA A 9 2.04 9.42 11.09
CA ALA A 9 1.85 8.21 11.86
C ALA A 9 1.36 8.51 13.29
N GLY A 10 1.86 9.58 13.91
CA GLY A 10 1.40 10.04 15.22
C GLY A 10 -0.07 10.45 15.21
N GLN A 11 -0.51 11.22 14.21
CA GLN A 11 -1.91 11.65 14.07
C GLN A 11 -2.86 10.47 13.86
N ILE A 12 -2.51 9.55 12.97
CA ILE A 12 -3.29 8.31 12.78
C ILE A 12 -3.32 7.50 14.07
N ALA A 13 -2.18 7.37 14.75
CA ALA A 13 -2.11 6.57 15.96
C ALA A 13 -2.99 7.14 17.08
N GLN A 14 -2.97 8.46 17.26
CA GLN A 14 -3.86 9.14 18.20
C GLN A 14 -5.33 8.88 17.86
N LEU A 15 -5.71 8.99 16.59
CA LEU A 15 -7.08 8.75 16.13
C LEU A 15 -7.53 7.32 16.45
N ILE A 16 -6.71 6.31 16.13
CA ILE A 16 -7.06 4.90 16.36
C ILE A 16 -7.05 4.54 17.84
N CYS A 17 -6.13 5.10 18.63
CA CYS A 17 -6.07 4.80 20.07
C CYS A 17 -7.25 5.40 20.86
N ALA A 18 -7.76 6.55 20.41
CA ALA A 18 -8.92 7.23 20.99
C ALA A 18 -10.27 6.69 20.49
N ASP A 19 -10.25 5.78 19.51
CA ASP A 19 -11.42 5.11 18.97
C ASP A 19 -11.58 3.75 19.65
N ASP A 20 -12.81 3.40 20.01
CA ASP A 20 -13.14 2.10 20.61
C ASP A 20 -13.63 1.08 19.56
N GLU A 21 -13.79 1.52 18.32
CA GLU A 21 -14.17 0.69 17.18
C GLU A 21 -13.00 -0.13 16.64
N ASP A 22 -13.33 -1.17 15.87
CA ASP A 22 -12.34 -2.02 15.22
C ASP A 22 -11.61 -1.32 14.08
N TRP A 23 -10.28 -1.52 14.05
CA TRP A 23 -9.43 -1.09 12.95
C TRP A 23 -8.69 -2.28 12.34
N CYS A 24 -8.58 -2.27 11.01
CA CYS A 24 -7.76 -3.23 10.28
C CYS A 24 -6.78 -2.53 9.34
N PHE A 25 -5.65 -3.19 9.14
CA PHE A 25 -4.65 -2.83 8.14
C PHE A 25 -4.81 -3.73 6.92
N VAL A 26 -4.90 -3.09 5.77
CA VAL A 26 -5.07 -3.75 4.49
C VAL A 26 -3.90 -3.40 3.58
N THR A 27 -3.30 -4.44 3.00
CA THR A 27 -2.46 -4.31 1.81
C THR A 27 -3.25 -4.75 0.59
N LEU A 28 -3.39 -3.83 -0.38
CA LEU A 28 -4.04 -4.10 -1.65
C LEU A 28 -3.03 -4.07 -2.77
N VAL A 29 -2.96 -5.15 -3.53
CA VAL A 29 -2.07 -5.30 -4.68
C VAL A 29 -2.98 -5.42 -5.90
N PRO A 30 -3.16 -4.34 -6.67
CA PRO A 30 -4.02 -4.38 -7.83
C PRO A 30 -3.31 -5.16 -8.96
N PRO A 31 -4.08 -5.67 -9.94
CA PRO A 31 -3.56 -6.57 -10.97
C PRO A 31 -2.61 -5.89 -11.97
N GLU A 32 -2.60 -4.55 -12.02
CA GLU A 32 -1.73 -3.79 -12.90
C GLU A 32 -0.25 -4.06 -12.61
N LYS A 33 0.50 -4.30 -13.69
CA LYS A 33 1.94 -4.51 -13.70
C LYS A 33 2.53 -3.63 -14.78
N PHE A 34 3.62 -2.97 -14.47
CA PHE A 34 4.32 -2.09 -15.40
C PHE A 34 5.69 -2.69 -15.66
N LYS A 35 6.11 -2.84 -16.91
CA LYS A 35 7.48 -3.27 -17.18
C LYS A 35 8.44 -2.17 -16.76
N LEU A 36 9.72 -2.52 -16.67
CA LEU A 36 10.76 -1.52 -16.54
C LEU A 36 10.71 -0.59 -17.77
N GLY A 37 10.59 0.71 -17.54
CA GLY A 37 10.38 1.76 -18.53
C GLY A 37 8.94 2.31 -18.57
N ASP A 38 7.95 1.55 -18.11
CA ASP A 38 6.52 1.87 -18.28
C ASP A 38 5.88 2.45 -17.01
N LEU A 39 6.64 2.60 -15.90
CA LEU A 39 6.08 3.07 -14.63
C LEU A 39 5.49 4.49 -14.73
N SER A 40 5.93 5.27 -15.73
CA SER A 40 5.41 6.61 -15.99
C SER A 40 3.93 6.65 -16.36
N ASP A 41 3.38 5.53 -16.80
CA ASP A 41 1.99 5.42 -17.28
C ASP A 41 1.00 5.21 -16.13
N TYR A 42 1.49 4.87 -14.94
CA TYR A 42 0.64 4.74 -13.77
C TYR A 42 0.02 6.10 -13.42
N ASN A 43 -1.29 6.14 -13.16
CA ASN A 43 -2.01 7.37 -12.82
C ASN A 43 -2.60 7.26 -11.40
N PRO A 44 -2.03 7.93 -10.39
CA PRO A 44 -2.44 7.78 -9.00
C PRO A 44 -3.80 8.43 -8.76
N LYS A 45 -4.21 9.43 -9.55
CA LYS A 45 -5.52 10.04 -9.43
C LYS A 45 -6.61 9.03 -9.81
N LEU A 46 -6.49 8.43 -10.98
CA LEU A 46 -7.43 7.40 -11.45
C LEU A 46 -7.44 6.19 -10.52
N ALA A 47 -6.27 5.75 -10.04
CA ALA A 47 -6.19 4.64 -9.10
C ALA A 47 -6.86 4.95 -7.76
N LYS A 48 -6.66 6.16 -7.20
CA LYS A 48 -7.37 6.59 -5.98
C LYS A 48 -8.86 6.71 -6.19
N ASP A 49 -9.31 7.26 -7.31
CA ASP A 49 -10.74 7.44 -7.59
C ASP A 49 -11.44 6.10 -7.75
N ARG A 50 -10.81 5.13 -8.40
CA ARG A 50 -11.28 3.75 -8.44
C ARG A 50 -11.35 3.13 -7.05
N LEU A 51 -10.31 3.32 -6.23
CA LEU A 51 -10.28 2.80 -4.86
C LEU A 51 -11.38 3.42 -3.99
N ARG A 52 -11.61 4.73 -4.08
CA ARG A 52 -12.72 5.42 -3.42
C ARG A 52 -14.07 4.83 -3.80
N LYS A 53 -14.29 4.57 -5.09
CA LYS A 53 -15.53 3.93 -5.58
C LYS A 53 -15.71 2.50 -5.06
N GLN A 54 -14.62 1.75 -4.90
CA GLN A 54 -14.66 0.39 -4.33
C GLN A 54 -15.00 0.43 -2.83
N PHE A 55 -14.39 1.34 -2.08
CA PHE A 55 -14.70 1.56 -0.66
C PHE A 55 -16.12 2.12 -0.46
N ALA A 56 -16.71 2.78 -1.46
CA ALA A 56 -18.06 3.35 -1.35
C ALA A 56 -19.18 2.33 -1.49
N ARG A 57 -18.85 1.03 -1.59
CA ARG A 57 -19.80 -0.05 -1.83
C ARG A 57 -19.81 -1.02 -0.65
N GLY A 58 -20.97 -1.60 -0.40
CA GLY A 58 -21.16 -2.64 0.61
C GLY A 58 -20.79 -2.18 2.02
N ALA A 59 -20.18 -3.09 2.79
CA ALA A 59 -19.86 -2.92 4.20
C ALA A 59 -18.88 -1.78 4.52
N LEU A 60 -18.12 -1.29 3.53
CA LEU A 60 -17.12 -0.23 3.73
C LEU A 60 -17.63 1.19 3.42
N SER A 61 -18.88 1.34 2.98
CA SER A 61 -19.40 2.61 2.44
C SER A 61 -19.32 3.79 3.43
N GLY A 62 -19.45 3.53 4.73
CA GLY A 62 -19.28 4.53 5.80
C GLY A 62 -17.94 4.46 6.55
N SER A 63 -17.03 3.59 6.14
CA SER A 63 -15.76 3.40 6.85
C SER A 63 -14.77 4.52 6.58
N ILE A 64 -14.13 5.00 7.65
CA ILE A 64 -12.94 5.84 7.55
C ILE A 64 -11.79 4.98 7.02
N ALA A 65 -11.04 5.51 6.05
CA ALA A 65 -9.87 4.83 5.50
C ALA A 65 -8.73 5.80 5.21
N VAL A 66 -7.54 5.50 5.74
CA VAL A 66 -6.34 6.34 5.63
C VAL A 66 -5.12 5.52 5.28
N GLY A 67 -4.29 6.01 4.37
CA GLY A 67 -3.01 5.38 4.11
C GLY A 67 -2.30 5.93 2.89
N GLY A 68 -1.61 5.06 2.15
CA GLY A 68 -0.84 5.49 0.99
C GLY A 68 -0.45 4.36 0.05
N ILE A 69 0.21 4.76 -1.03
CA ILE A 69 0.73 3.85 -2.06
C ILE A 69 2.25 3.79 -2.06
N ASP A 70 2.78 2.58 -2.23
CA ASP A 70 4.16 2.31 -2.58
C ASP A 70 4.27 1.43 -3.85
N PHE A 71 5.49 1.17 -4.29
CA PHE A 71 5.76 0.28 -5.42
C PHE A 71 6.74 -0.81 -5.01
N SER A 72 6.52 -2.01 -5.54
CA SER A 72 7.49 -3.10 -5.47
C SER A 72 7.99 -3.44 -6.87
N PHE A 73 9.28 -3.74 -6.99
CA PHE A 73 9.84 -4.28 -8.22
C PHE A 73 9.91 -5.80 -8.06
N ASN A 74 9.13 -6.53 -8.84
CA ASN A 74 9.06 -7.99 -8.78
C ASN A 74 9.84 -8.55 -9.95
N VAL A 75 10.65 -9.56 -9.68
CA VAL A 75 11.40 -10.36 -10.66
C VAL A 75 10.97 -11.80 -10.44
N SER A 76 10.46 -12.49 -11.45
CA SER A 76 10.06 -13.89 -11.36
C SER A 76 11.22 -14.83 -11.69
N ALA A 77 11.01 -16.14 -11.50
CA ALA A 77 12.04 -17.17 -11.65
C ALA A 77 12.57 -17.26 -13.09
N ASN A 78 11.73 -16.93 -14.07
CA ASN A 78 12.07 -16.87 -15.48
C ASN A 78 12.69 -15.52 -15.90
N GLY A 79 13.07 -14.66 -14.95
CA GLY A 79 13.69 -13.37 -15.24
C GLY A 79 12.74 -12.24 -15.64
N ASN A 80 11.43 -12.51 -15.81
CA ASN A 80 10.47 -11.43 -16.09
C ASN A 80 10.42 -10.46 -14.90
N SER A 81 10.45 -9.17 -15.18
CA SER A 81 10.41 -8.14 -14.15
C SER A 81 9.32 -7.11 -14.41
N HIS A 82 8.76 -6.58 -13.32
CA HIS A 82 7.72 -5.56 -13.37
C HIS A 82 7.63 -4.77 -12.06
N TRP A 83 7.29 -3.49 -12.18
CA TRP A 83 6.75 -2.71 -11.08
C TRP A 83 5.31 -3.12 -10.80
N GLN A 84 4.97 -3.14 -9.52
CA GLN A 84 3.61 -3.34 -9.06
C GLN A 84 3.29 -2.35 -7.92
N PRO A 85 2.19 -1.59 -8.03
CA PRO A 85 1.75 -0.71 -6.94
C PRO A 85 1.21 -1.53 -5.76
N HIS A 86 1.34 -1.01 -4.53
CA HIS A 86 0.73 -1.56 -3.34
C HIS A 86 0.10 -0.44 -2.52
N TRP A 87 -1.17 -0.60 -2.17
CA TRP A 87 -1.82 0.28 -1.20
C TRP A 87 -1.66 -0.29 0.20
N HIS A 88 -1.32 0.55 1.15
CA HIS A 88 -1.23 0.23 2.57
C HIS A 88 -2.18 1.15 3.32
N ILE A 89 -3.33 0.61 3.75
CA ILE A 89 -4.48 1.39 4.22
C ILE A 89 -4.93 0.87 5.58
N LEU A 90 -5.19 1.78 6.50
CA LEU A 90 -5.91 1.56 7.74
C LEU A 90 -7.39 1.86 7.51
N ILE A 91 -8.27 0.95 7.92
CA ILE A 91 -9.72 1.05 7.72
C ILE A 91 -10.40 0.83 9.06
N LYS A 92 -11.35 1.72 9.39
CA LYS A 92 -12.28 1.55 10.51
C LYS A 92 -13.36 0.53 10.12
N SER A 93 -13.07 -0.73 10.40
CA SER A 93 -13.88 -1.90 10.02
C SER A 93 -13.30 -3.14 10.66
N SER A 94 -14.14 -4.16 10.88
CA SER A 94 -13.67 -5.51 11.16
C SER A 94 -12.80 -6.03 10.00
N SER A 95 -11.87 -6.95 10.32
CA SER A 95 -11.00 -7.55 9.30
C SER A 95 -11.76 -8.44 8.31
N GLU A 96 -12.88 -9.03 8.74
CA GLU A 96 -13.67 -9.93 7.89
C GLU A 96 -14.51 -9.15 6.89
N ASP A 97 -15.14 -8.05 7.32
CA ASP A 97 -15.91 -7.17 6.43
C ASP A 97 -14.99 -6.53 5.38
N ALA A 98 -13.83 -6.02 5.81
CA ALA A 98 -12.85 -5.44 4.89
C ALA A 98 -12.35 -6.46 3.87
N ARG A 99 -12.07 -7.70 4.30
CA ARG A 99 -11.64 -8.78 3.41
C ARG A 99 -12.74 -9.11 2.40
N THR A 100 -13.96 -9.32 2.86
CA THR A 100 -15.10 -9.69 2.01
C THR A 100 -15.40 -8.60 0.99
N ALA A 101 -15.45 -7.34 1.43
CA ALA A 101 -15.74 -6.20 0.56
C ALA A 101 -14.67 -5.98 -0.52
N LEU A 102 -13.38 -6.19 -0.20
CA LEU A 102 -12.27 -5.88 -1.11
C LEU A 102 -11.89 -7.06 -2.01
N LYS A 103 -12.11 -8.32 -1.59
CA LYS A 103 -11.69 -9.51 -2.35
C LYS A 103 -12.22 -9.54 -3.80
N GLN A 104 -13.45 -9.06 -4.02
CA GLN A 104 -14.06 -9.00 -5.37
C GLN A 104 -13.31 -8.06 -6.34
N TYR A 105 -12.62 -7.04 -5.84
CA TYR A 105 -11.94 -6.03 -6.65
C TYR A 105 -10.46 -6.34 -6.89
N PHE A 106 -9.91 -7.29 -6.14
CA PHE A 106 -8.50 -7.64 -6.13
C PHE A 106 -8.38 -9.17 -6.25
N PRO A 107 -8.61 -9.73 -7.45
CA PRO A 107 -8.57 -11.16 -7.65
C PRO A 107 -7.15 -11.69 -7.41
N GLY A 108 -7.03 -12.81 -6.71
CA GLY A 108 -5.76 -13.46 -6.36
C GLY A 108 -5.54 -13.59 -4.85
N SER A 109 -4.99 -14.73 -4.42
CA SER A 109 -4.80 -15.07 -3.00
C SER A 109 -3.85 -14.14 -2.24
N SER A 110 -2.99 -13.41 -2.96
CA SER A 110 -2.03 -12.45 -2.39
C SER A 110 -2.37 -10.99 -2.69
N SER A 111 -3.51 -10.73 -3.33
CA SER A 111 -3.91 -9.39 -3.78
C SER A 111 -4.57 -8.57 -2.66
N VAL A 112 -5.09 -9.23 -1.62
CA VAL A 112 -5.65 -8.59 -0.42
C VAL A 112 -5.09 -9.28 0.82
N VAL A 113 -4.33 -8.54 1.63
CA VAL A 113 -3.89 -9.00 2.95
C VAL A 113 -4.51 -8.09 4.00
N VAL A 114 -5.36 -8.66 4.86
CA VAL A 114 -6.03 -7.94 5.95
C VAL A 114 -5.51 -8.44 7.29
N LYS A 115 -5.22 -7.52 8.21
CA LYS A 115 -4.79 -7.80 9.59
C LYS A 115 -5.53 -6.88 10.56
N ALA A 116 -6.08 -7.43 11.63
CA ALA A 116 -6.61 -6.62 12.74
C ALA A 116 -5.46 -5.81 13.37
N VAL A 117 -5.75 -4.57 13.76
CA VAL A 117 -4.75 -3.68 14.37
C VAL A 117 -4.97 -3.67 15.87
N ARG A 118 -3.96 -4.14 16.60
CA ARG A 118 -3.95 -4.05 18.08
C ARG A 118 -3.47 -2.68 18.50
N LYS A 119 -4.04 -2.09 19.55
CA LYS A 119 -3.65 -0.75 20.07
C LYS A 119 -2.13 -0.62 20.29
N ALA A 120 -1.47 -1.68 20.77
CA ALA A 120 -0.01 -1.72 20.97
C ALA A 120 0.83 -1.65 19.68
N GLU A 121 0.26 -1.98 18.52
CA GLU A 121 0.94 -2.07 17.23
C GLU A 121 0.64 -0.87 16.32
N VAL A 122 -0.32 -0.02 16.70
CA VAL A 122 -0.89 1.07 15.88
C VAL A 122 0.19 1.95 15.27
N LEU A 123 1.16 2.41 16.07
CA LEU A 123 2.21 3.30 15.56
C LEU A 123 3.05 2.61 14.47
N GLY A 124 3.41 1.34 14.68
CA GLY A 124 4.17 0.56 13.71
C GLY A 124 3.42 0.44 12.39
N VAL A 125 2.14 0.06 12.45
CA VAL A 125 1.25 -0.07 11.29
C VAL A 125 1.02 1.28 10.61
N ALA A 126 0.76 2.35 11.37
CA ALA A 126 0.57 3.70 10.85
C ALA A 126 1.79 4.19 10.08
N THR A 127 3.01 3.94 10.56
CA THR A 127 4.23 4.29 9.82
C THR A 127 4.41 3.48 8.53
N TYR A 128 3.78 2.30 8.44
CA TYR A 128 3.82 1.42 7.28
C TYR A 128 2.86 1.87 6.16
N THR A 129 1.81 2.62 6.49
CA THR A 129 0.90 3.23 5.49
C THR A 129 1.59 4.25 4.58
N LEU A 130 2.72 4.80 5.01
CA LEU A 130 3.59 5.70 4.26
C LEU A 130 4.95 5.08 3.96
N LYS A 131 5.00 3.75 3.86
CA LYS A 131 6.22 3.06 3.51
C LYS A 131 6.73 3.57 2.16
N SER A 132 7.93 4.13 2.19
CA SER A 132 8.64 4.62 0.99
C SER A 132 9.82 3.70 0.66
N THR A 133 9.80 2.45 1.14
CA THR A 133 10.87 1.49 0.91
C THR A 133 10.48 0.54 -0.21
N PHE A 134 11.22 0.67 -1.30
CA PHE A 134 11.11 -0.17 -2.48
C PHE A 134 11.91 -1.45 -2.24
N LYS A 135 11.34 -2.58 -2.61
CA LYS A 135 11.97 -3.90 -2.45
C LYS A 135 11.98 -4.60 -3.80
N ILE A 136 13.10 -5.23 -4.11
CA ILE A 136 13.14 -6.25 -5.17
C ILE A 136 12.61 -7.55 -4.57
N LYS A 137 11.55 -8.12 -5.15
CA LYS A 137 11.11 -9.49 -4.84
C LYS A 137 11.63 -10.41 -5.93
N GLN A 138 12.36 -11.45 -5.54
CA GLN A 138 12.82 -12.54 -6.39
C GLN A 138 12.36 -13.86 -5.76
N PRO A 139 11.92 -14.88 -6.52
CA PRO A 139 11.72 -16.21 -5.98
C PRO A 139 13.08 -16.78 -5.59
N ARG A 140 13.20 -17.25 -4.34
CA ARG A 140 14.46 -17.75 -3.78
C ARG A 140 14.39 -19.28 -3.66
N PRO A 141 15.28 -20.02 -4.33
CA PRO A 141 15.52 -21.43 -4.03
C PRO A 141 16.48 -21.62 -2.84
N ASP A 142 17.29 -20.60 -2.48
CA ASP A 142 18.45 -20.78 -1.61
C ASP A 142 18.57 -19.74 -0.47
N LEU A 143 18.89 -20.26 0.70
CA LEU A 143 19.03 -19.57 1.98
C LEU A 143 20.36 -18.82 2.04
N ASN A 144 20.35 -17.48 1.87
CA ASN A 144 21.09 -16.53 2.72
C ASN A 144 20.86 -15.05 2.30
N ASN A 145 20.00 -14.37 3.07
CA ASN A 145 20.08 -12.96 3.51
C ASN A 145 20.47 -11.83 2.53
N LYS A 146 19.53 -11.38 1.71
CA LYS A 146 18.85 -10.05 1.74
C LYS A 146 18.16 -9.84 0.40
N ALA A 147 17.03 -9.13 0.38
CA ALA A 147 16.44 -8.74 -0.91
C ALA A 147 17.48 -7.85 -1.61
N PRO A 148 17.78 -8.06 -2.90
CA PRO A 148 18.74 -7.19 -3.58
C PRO A 148 18.25 -5.74 -3.45
N SER A 149 19.20 -4.85 -3.17
CA SER A 149 18.91 -3.43 -3.10
C SER A 149 18.41 -2.96 -4.47
N VAL A 150 17.50 -2.00 -4.46
CA VAL A 150 17.00 -1.35 -5.67
C VAL A 150 18.21 -0.78 -6.43
N SER A 151 18.42 -1.23 -7.68
CA SER A 151 19.54 -0.79 -8.50
C SER A 151 19.37 0.67 -8.93
N ALA A 152 20.44 1.29 -9.40
CA ALA A 152 20.38 2.66 -9.92
C ALA A 152 19.35 2.83 -11.05
N ILE A 153 19.20 1.81 -11.91
CA ILE A 153 18.23 1.81 -13.01
C ILE A 153 16.79 1.83 -12.47
N HIS A 154 16.50 1.01 -11.46
CA HIS A 154 15.18 0.98 -10.83
C HIS A 154 14.88 2.29 -10.09
N LEU A 155 15.89 2.90 -9.45
CA LEU A 155 15.74 4.24 -8.85
C LEU A 155 15.49 5.31 -9.92
N ALA A 156 16.21 5.25 -11.05
CA ALA A 156 16.10 6.24 -12.12
C ALA A 156 14.70 6.29 -12.75
N GLU A 157 14.00 5.16 -12.83
CA GLU A 157 12.62 5.14 -13.33
C GLU A 157 11.60 5.59 -12.26
N LEU A 158 11.83 5.21 -11.02
CA LEU A 158 10.94 5.51 -9.91
C LEU A 158 11.02 6.96 -9.44
N MET A 159 12.21 7.57 -9.47
CA MET A 159 12.42 8.94 -8.97
C MET A 159 11.54 9.98 -9.69
N PRO A 160 11.44 9.99 -11.03
CA PRO A 160 10.51 10.86 -11.75
C PRO A 160 9.05 10.67 -11.34
N LEU A 161 8.66 9.45 -10.92
CA LEU A 161 7.33 9.18 -10.41
C LEU A 161 7.10 9.84 -9.05
N LEU A 162 8.08 9.71 -8.15
CA LEU A 162 8.02 10.26 -6.79
C LEU A 162 8.15 11.78 -6.75
N ASP A 163 8.84 12.34 -7.75
CA ASP A 163 8.95 13.78 -7.96
C ASP A 163 7.65 14.35 -8.52
N ARG A 164 7.13 13.78 -9.62
CA ARG A 164 5.81 14.14 -10.15
C ARG A 164 4.71 13.98 -9.11
N TRP A 165 4.79 12.94 -8.27
CA TRP A 165 3.84 12.70 -7.20
C TRP A 165 4.45 12.94 -5.84
N GLY A 166 4.44 14.22 -5.49
CA GLY A 166 4.69 14.68 -4.12
C GLY A 166 3.90 13.86 -3.09
N ILE A 167 4.39 13.86 -1.85
CA ILE A 167 3.92 12.95 -0.80
C ILE A 167 2.39 12.94 -0.61
N VAL A 168 1.74 14.10 -0.71
CA VAL A 168 0.29 14.26 -0.56
C VAL A 168 -0.47 13.49 -1.64
N GLN A 169 0.05 13.44 -2.87
CA GLN A 169 -0.61 12.75 -3.96
C GLN A 169 -0.57 11.23 -3.79
N ARG A 170 0.41 10.72 -3.03
CA ARG A 170 0.54 9.31 -2.65
C ARG A 170 -0.31 8.92 -1.43
N LEU A 171 -0.96 9.88 -0.78
CA LEU A 171 -1.90 9.61 0.31
C LEU A 171 -3.27 9.18 -0.22
N PHE A 172 -3.88 8.28 0.53
CA PHE A 172 -5.29 7.93 0.44
C PHE A 172 -5.98 8.36 1.73
N GLN A 173 -7.08 9.09 1.58
CA GLN A 173 -7.93 9.51 2.67
C GLN A 173 -9.39 9.43 2.22
N ARG A 174 -10.22 8.88 3.10
CA ARG A 174 -11.67 8.81 3.02
C ARG A 174 -12.19 8.96 4.46
N PHE A 175 -13.11 9.88 4.64
CA PHE A 175 -13.84 10.13 5.89
C PHE A 175 -15.33 9.99 5.59
#